data_AF-A0A1I8M172-F1
#
_entry.id   AF-A0A1I8M172-F1
#
_cell.length_a   1.000
_cell.length_b   1.000
_cell.length_c   1.000
_cell.angle_alpha   90.00
_cell.angle_beta   90.00
_cell.angle_gamma   90.00
#
_symmetry.space_group_name_H-M   'P 1'
#
loop_
_entity.id
_entity.type
_entity.pdbx_description
1 polymer ?
#
loop_
_entity_poly.entity_id
_entity_poly.type
_entity_poly.pdbx_seq_one_letter_code
_entity_poly.pdbx_strand_id
1 'polypeptide(L)'
;MLPKAPKSGFWKFVKGSAKTLFVIEAVCFAASYAVYYRMNTNREFRQYINENYPFVLDYYYKVGEIIGNSNLREIDATVWKSDQKKNN
;
A
#
# COMPACT_ATOMS: atom_id res chain seq x y z
N MET A 1 36.35 -35.53 -25.31
CA MET A 1 35.31 -34.50 -25.46
C MET A 1 34.36 -34.63 -24.28
N LEU A 2 34.28 -33.64 -23.38
CA LEU A 2 33.43 -33.72 -22.19
C LEU A 2 31.95 -33.65 -22.58
N PRO A 3 31.10 -34.60 -22.16
CA PRO A 3 29.67 -34.57 -22.49
C PRO A 3 29.01 -33.39 -21.79
N LYS A 4 28.43 -32.46 -22.56
CA LYS A 4 27.62 -31.36 -22.02
C LYS A 4 26.39 -31.96 -21.35
N ALA A 5 26.34 -31.93 -20.02
CA ALA A 5 25.14 -32.29 -19.27
C ALA A 5 23.95 -31.41 -19.71
N PRO A 6 22.76 -31.98 -19.92
CA PRO A 6 21.59 -31.23 -20.32
C PRO A 6 21.24 -30.22 -19.22
N LYS A 7 21.22 -28.93 -19.54
CA LYS A 7 20.76 -27.89 -18.60
C LYS A 7 19.33 -28.23 -18.15
N SER A 8 19.20 -28.63 -16.89
CA SER A 8 17.97 -29.09 -16.26
C SER A 8 16.82 -28.09 -16.49
N GLY A 9 15.68 -28.58 -17.02
CA GLY A 9 14.48 -27.78 -17.26
C GLY A 9 14.00 -27.04 -16.01
N PHE A 10 14.25 -27.60 -14.82
CA PHE A 10 13.96 -26.99 -13.53
C PHE A 10 14.62 -25.61 -13.35
N TRP A 11 15.89 -25.44 -13.77
CA TRP A 11 16.56 -24.14 -13.70
C TRP A 11 15.98 -23.09 -14.65
N LYS A 12 15.36 -23.51 -15.76
CA LYS A 12 14.64 -22.59 -16.66
C LYS A 12 13.31 -22.13 -16.02
N PHE A 13 12.58 -23.05 -15.38
CA PHE A 13 11.34 -22.72 -14.65
C PHE A 13 11.61 -21.80 -13.47
N VAL A 14 12.61 -22.10 -12.63
CA VAL A 14 12.99 -21.26 -11.47
C VAL A 14 13.42 -19.86 -11.91
N LYS A 15 14.18 -19.73 -12.99
CA LYS A 15 14.57 -18.41 -13.52
C LYS A 15 13.39 -17.64 -14.11
N GLY A 16 12.39 -18.33 -14.66
CA GLY A 16 11.16 -17.71 -15.15
C GLY A 16 10.28 -17.22 -13.99
N SER A 17 10.02 -18.09 -13.01
CA SER A 17 9.18 -17.77 -11.85
C SER A 17 9.77 -16.66 -10.99
N ALA A 18 11.09 -16.64 -10.78
CA ALA A 18 11.76 -15.57 -10.04
C ALA A 18 11.51 -14.19 -10.70
N LYS A 19 11.65 -14.08 -12.03
CA LYS A 19 11.38 -12.82 -12.74
C LYS A 19 9.94 -12.37 -12.58
N THR A 20 8.98 -13.29 -12.69
CA THR A 20 7.56 -12.99 -12.50
C THR A 20 7.28 -12.50 -11.08
N LEU A 21 7.88 -13.12 -10.07
CA LEU A 21 7.74 -12.67 -8.67
C LEU A 21 8.28 -11.25 -8.47
N PHE A 22 9.44 -10.92 -9.05
CA PHE A 22 9.96 -9.55 -8.97
C PHE A 22 9.05 -8.52 -9.64
N VAL A 23 8.44 -8.86 -10.77
CA VAL A 23 7.48 -7.96 -11.43
C VAL A 23 6.22 -7.78 -10.59
N ILE A 24 5.68 -8.86 -10.02
CA ILE A 24 4.52 -8.80 -9.13
C ILE A 24 4.82 -7.94 -7.90
N GLU A 25 5.96 -8.18 -7.26
CA GLU A 25 6.40 -7.42 -6.08
C GLU A 25 6.53 -5.92 -6.41
N ALA A 26 7.17 -5.59 -7.54
CA ALA A 26 7.32 -4.21 -7.98
C ALA A 26 5.97 -3.53 -8.24
N VAL A 27 5.01 -4.24 -8.84
CA VAL A 27 3.66 -3.71 -9.07
C VAL A 27 2.90 -3.52 -7.76
N CYS A 28 2.96 -4.50 -6.85
CA CYS A 28 2.34 -4.40 -5.52
C CYS A 28 2.94 -3.24 -4.71
N PHE A 29 4.25 -3.06 -4.76
CA PHE A 29 4.95 -1.97 -4.10
C PHE A 29 4.60 -0.60 -4.71
N ALA A 30 4.52 -0.50 -6.03
CA ALA A 30 4.10 0.73 -6.71
C ALA A 30 2.64 1.09 -6.36
N ALA A 31 1.75 0.09 -6.31
CA ALA A 31 0.36 0.29 -5.95
C ALA A 31 0.20 0.72 -4.48
N SER A 32 0.91 0.10 -3.55
CA SER A 32 0.87 0.47 -2.13
C SER A 32 1.42 1.88 -1.90
N TYR A 33 2.51 2.25 -2.59
CA TYR A 33 3.04 3.61 -2.54
C TYR A 33 2.07 4.63 -3.14
N ALA A 34 1.40 4.31 -4.24
CA ALA A 34 0.40 5.19 -4.84
C ALA A 34 -0.77 5.46 -3.88
N VAL A 35 -1.26 4.43 -3.18
CA VAL A 35 -2.29 4.59 -2.14
C VAL A 35 -1.78 5.47 -0.99
N TYR A 36 -0.56 5.19 -0.49
CA TYR A 36 0.06 6.00 0.56
C TYR A 36 0.21 7.46 0.15
N TYR A 37 0.72 7.73 -1.05
CA TYR A 37 0.89 9.07 -1.60
C TYR A 37 -0.46 9.78 -1.72
N ARG A 38 -1.49 9.09 -2.21
CA ARG A 38 -2.84 9.65 -2.34
C ARG A 38 -3.49 9.95 -0.98
N MET A 39 -3.26 9.11 0.03
CA MET A 39 -3.71 9.38 1.40
C MET A 39 -3.04 10.62 1.99
N ASN A 40 -1.73 10.81 1.78
CA ASN A 40 -1.02 11.98 2.28
C ASN A 40 -1.43 13.27 1.59
N THR A 41 -1.71 13.23 0.28
CA THR A 41 -2.02 14.42 -0.52
C THR A 41 -3.48 14.83 -0.48
N ASN A 42 -4.41 13.87 -0.37
CA ASN A 42 -5.84 14.13 -0.47
C ASN A 42 -6.62 13.64 0.76
N ARG A 43 -7.27 14.59 1.46
CA ARG A 43 -8.09 14.31 2.64
C ARG A 43 -9.43 13.64 2.30
N GLU A 44 -10.07 14.02 1.19
CA GLU A 44 -11.30 13.39 0.70
C GLU A 44 -11.08 11.90 0.42
N PHE A 45 -9.91 11.56 -0.13
CA PHE A 45 -9.53 10.16 -0.33
C PHE A 45 -9.36 9.41 0.99
N ARG A 46 -8.79 10.05 2.02
CA ARG A 46 -8.76 9.47 3.38
C ARG A 46 -10.16 9.28 3.95
N GLN A 47 -11.08 10.21 3.70
CA GLN A 47 -12.48 10.08 4.12
C GLN A 47 -13.19 8.92 3.41
N TYR A 48 -13.01 8.79 2.09
CA TYR A 48 -13.53 7.65 1.34
C TYR A 48 -13.02 6.33 1.89
N ILE A 49 -11.73 6.23 2.22
CA ILE A 49 -11.17 5.03 2.86
C ILE A 49 -11.71 4.84 4.27
N ASN A 50 -11.94 5.90 5.05
CA ASN A 50 -12.58 5.79 6.35
C ASN A 50 -13.96 5.11 6.26
N GLU A 51 -14.73 5.48 5.23
CA GLU A 51 -16.09 4.97 5.02
C GLU A 51 -16.12 3.54 4.44
N ASN A 52 -15.20 3.21 3.52
CA ASN A 52 -15.22 1.93 2.81
C ASN A 52 -14.26 0.88 3.40
N TYR A 53 -13.10 1.31 3.90
CA TYR A 53 -11.99 0.46 4.35
C TYR A 53 -11.34 1.01 5.64
N PRO A 54 -12.08 1.11 6.75
CA PRO A 54 -11.60 1.75 7.99
C PRO A 54 -10.33 1.10 8.55
N PHE A 55 -10.15 -0.21 8.35
CA PHE A 55 -8.94 -0.94 8.77
C PHE A 55 -7.66 -0.41 8.07
N VAL A 56 -7.74 -0.08 6.78
CA VAL A 56 -6.60 0.42 6.01
C VAL A 56 -6.18 1.79 6.52
N LEU A 57 -7.16 2.64 6.86
CA LEU A 57 -6.90 3.96 7.42
C LEU A 57 -6.29 3.88 8.83
N ASP A 58 -6.76 2.98 9.69
CA ASP A 58 -6.19 2.78 11.02
C ASP A 58 -4.73 2.30 10.94
N TYR A 59 -4.41 1.40 10.00
CA TYR A 59 -3.02 1.00 9.75
C TYR A 59 -2.15 2.17 9.26
N TYR A 60 -2.68 2.98 8.34
CA TYR A 60 -1.98 4.19 7.87
C TYR A 60 -1.67 5.16 9.02
N TYR A 61 -2.62 5.42 9.93
CA TYR A 61 -2.37 6.24 11.10
C TYR A 61 -1.34 5.62 12.06
N LYS A 62 -1.44 4.32 12.37
CA LYS A 62 -0.46 3.62 13.21
C LYS A 62 0.95 3.72 12.66
N VAL A 63 1.11 3.54 11.35
CA VAL A 63 2.41 3.72 10.69
C VAL A 63 2.91 5.16 10.84
N GLY A 64 2.03 6.15 10.65
CA GLY A 64 2.36 7.56 10.88
C GLY A 64 2.76 7.88 12.32
N GLU A 65 2.06 7.30 13.30
CA GLU A 65 2.35 7.44 14.73
C GLU A 65 3.73 6.87 15.09
N ILE A 66 4.08 5.70 14.54
CA ILE A 66 5.41 5.10 14.71
C ILE A 66 6.52 5.98 14.10
N ILE A 67 6.24 6.63 12.96
CA ILE A 67 7.19 7.49 12.25
C ILE A 67 7.25 8.90 12.87
N GLY A 68 6.32 9.25 13.77
CA GLY A 68 6.35 10.48 14.58
C GLY A 68 5.31 11.54 14.22
N ASN A 69 4.30 11.23 13.40
CA ASN A 69 3.20 12.14 13.10
C ASN A 69 1.89 11.64 13.72
N SER A 70 1.67 11.96 15.01
CA SER A 70 0.53 11.46 15.80
C SER A 70 -0.77 12.25 15.62
N ASN A 71 -0.71 13.46 15.07
CA ASN A 71 -1.86 14.39 15.14
C ASN A 71 -2.82 14.24 13.95
N LEU A 72 -2.43 13.49 12.91
CA LEU A 72 -3.18 13.40 11.66
C LEU A 72 -4.59 12.82 11.85
N ARG A 73 -4.71 11.82 12.73
CA ARG A 73 -5.97 11.15 13.07
C ARG A 73 -6.97 12.10 13.71
N GLU A 74 -6.52 12.91 14.67
CA GLU A 74 -7.36 13.87 15.38
C GLU A 74 -7.80 15.02 14.45
N ILE A 75 -6.88 15.49 13.60
CA ILE A 75 -7.15 16.53 12.60
C ILE A 75 -8.23 16.06 11.61
N ASP A 76 -8.15 14.82 11.13
CA ASP A 76 -9.17 14.29 10.23
C ASP A 76 -10.51 14.11 10.95
N ALA A 77 -10.50 13.54 12.15
CA ALA A 77 -11.71 13.33 12.94
C ALA A 77 -12.46 14.63 13.27
N THR A 78 -11.73 15.71 13.59
CA THR A 78 -12.32 17.02 13.87
C THR A 78 -12.94 17.66 12.62
N VAL A 79 -12.26 17.55 11.47
CA VAL A 79 -12.79 18.08 10.19
C VAL A 79 -14.03 17.32 9.77
N TRP A 80 -14.00 15.98 9.81
CA TRP A 80 -15.16 15.18 9.41
C TRP A 80 -16.36 15.37 10.35
N LYS A 81 -16.14 15.49 11.67
CA LYS A 81 -17.22 15.83 12.60
C LYS A 81 -17.82 17.22 12.32
N SER A 82 -16.99 18.18 11.95
CA SER A 82 -17.44 19.54 11.62
C SER A 82 -18.25 19.56 10.32
N ASP A 83 -17.83 18.79 9.32
CA ASP A 83 -18.55 18.69 8.04
C ASP A 83 -19.90 17.98 8.19
N GLN A 84 -19.95 16.89 8.98
CA GLN A 84 -21.19 16.21 9.34
C GLN A 84 -22.17 17.12 10.10
N LYS A 85 -21.67 17.98 11.00
CA LYS A 85 -22.51 18.95 11.73
C LYS A 85 -23.04 20.07 10.83
N LYS A 86 -22.35 20.40 9.73
CA LYS A 86 -22.78 21.42 8.77
C LYS A 86 -23.83 20.90 7.78
N ASN A 87 -23.81 19.60 7.52
CA ASN A 87 -24.72 18.93 6.57
C ASN A 87 -26.00 18.37 7.21
N ASN A 88 -26.13 18.45 8.55
CA ASN A 88 -27.33 18.12 9.35
C ASN A 88 -28.05 19.40 9.79
#